data_AF-A0A821DVX4-F1
#
_entry.id   AF-A0A821DVX4-F1
#
_cell.length_a   1.000
_cell.length_b   1.000
_cell.length_c   1.000
_cell.angle_alpha   90.00
_cell.angle_beta   90.00
_cell.angle_gamma   90.00
#
_symmetry.space_group_name_H-M   'P 1'
#
loop_
_entity.id
_entity.type
_entity.pdbx_description
1 polymer ?
#
loop_
_entity_poly.entity_id
_entity_poly.type
_entity_poly.pdbx_seq_one_letter_code
_entity_poly.pdbx_strand_id
1 'polypeptide(L)'
;MTFISQTTDIQTTDKDYYAILGVSRNATEEEIEAQYKILAAKYRRERSGGPDAESQFVNVTKAYKVLRNARIRSIYDRLGSEGYLF
;
A
#
# COMPACT_ATOMS: atom_id res chain seq x y z
N MET A 1 10.47 36.23 -15.99
CA MET A 1 9.38 35.88 -15.06
C MET A 1 8.25 35.36 -15.93
N THR A 2 7.95 34.07 -16.02
CA THR A 2 7.32 33.28 -14.95
C THR A 2 7.40 31.80 -15.36
N PHE A 3 7.98 30.95 -14.50
CA PHE A 3 7.92 29.50 -14.67
C PHE A 3 6.57 29.01 -14.15
N ILE A 4 5.71 28.57 -15.07
CA ILE A 4 4.52 27.79 -14.72
C ILE A 4 4.96 26.35 -14.40
N SER A 5 5.34 26.10 -13.15
CA SER A 5 5.42 24.74 -12.62
C SER A 5 4.00 24.20 -12.55
N GLN A 6 3.55 23.58 -13.65
CA GLN A 6 2.31 22.83 -13.66
C GLN A 6 2.48 21.66 -12.69
N THR A 7 1.76 21.79 -11.58
CA THR A 7 1.47 20.77 -10.59
C THR A 7 1.38 19.41 -11.26
N THR A 8 2.33 18.54 -10.95
CA THR A 8 2.17 17.10 -11.18
C THR A 8 1.01 16.66 -10.29
N ASP A 9 -0.18 16.74 -10.85
CA ASP A 9 -1.36 16.02 -10.40
C ASP A 9 -1.02 14.54 -10.49
N ILE A 10 -0.39 14.01 -9.44
CA ILE A 10 -0.26 12.58 -9.21
C ILE A 10 -1.64 12.02 -8.83
N GLN A 11 -2.58 12.04 -9.78
CA GLN A 11 -3.69 11.09 -9.79
C GLN A 11 -3.13 9.77 -10.31
N THR A 12 -2.21 9.17 -9.57
CA THR A 12 -1.78 7.80 -9.86
C THR A 12 -2.87 6.89 -9.33
N THR A 13 -3.71 6.41 -10.25
CA THR A 13 -4.66 5.31 -10.06
C THR A 13 -3.93 3.98 -9.89
N ASP A 14 -2.96 3.96 -8.98
CA ASP A 14 -2.08 2.85 -8.65
C ASP A 14 -1.80 2.98 -7.16
N LYS A 15 -2.51 2.18 -6.36
CA LYS A 15 -2.34 2.18 -4.91
C LYS A 15 -0.94 1.68 -4.60
N ASP A 16 0.01 2.59 -4.36
CA ASP A 16 1.36 2.25 -3.94
C ASP A 16 1.28 1.41 -2.64
N TYR A 17 1.46 0.10 -2.78
CA TYR A 17 1.28 -0.83 -1.65
C TYR A 17 2.35 -0.64 -0.58
N TYR A 18 3.51 -0.13 -0.96
CA TYR A 18 4.59 0.18 -0.01
C TYR A 18 4.19 1.38 0.85
N ALA A 19 3.63 2.43 0.24
CA ALA A 19 3.10 3.58 0.94
C ALA A 19 1.91 3.21 1.86
N ILE A 20 1.03 2.31 1.41
CA ILE A 20 -0.11 1.82 2.22
C ILE A 20 0.35 1.07 3.47
N LEU A 21 1.38 0.22 3.36
CA LEU A 21 1.97 -0.42 4.52
C LEU A 21 2.89 0.52 5.31
N GLY A 22 3.36 1.61 4.70
CA GLY A 22 4.35 2.51 5.30
C GLY A 22 5.74 1.87 5.38
N VAL A 23 6.10 1.02 4.42
CA VAL A 23 7.40 0.35 4.34
C VAL A 23 8.18 0.82 3.12
N SER A 24 9.50 0.63 3.16
CA SER A 24 10.36 0.91 2.01
C SER A 24 10.13 -0.10 0.88
N ARG A 25 10.39 0.29 -0.36
CA ARG A 25 10.46 -0.63 -1.51
C ARG A 25 11.55 -1.69 -1.37
N ASN A 26 12.53 -1.46 -0.50
CA ASN A 26 13.58 -2.42 -0.17
C ASN A 26 13.26 -3.25 1.08
N ALA A 27 12.07 -3.11 1.66
CA ALA A 27 11.70 -3.81 2.88
C ALA A 27 11.76 -5.32 2.68
N THR A 28 12.26 -6.02 3.69
CA THR A 28 12.27 -7.49 3.74
C THR A 28 10.85 -8.03 3.97
N GLU A 29 10.66 -9.32 3.71
CA GLU A 29 9.37 -9.99 4.00
C GLU A 29 9.01 -9.90 5.49
N GLU A 30 10.01 -9.95 6.37
CA GLU A 30 9.85 -9.81 7.82
C GLU A 30 9.37 -8.41 8.21
N GLU A 31 9.94 -7.35 7.61
CA GLU A 31 9.52 -5.97 7.84
C GLU A 31 8.07 -5.73 7.36
N ILE A 32 7.72 -6.28 6.20
CA ILE A 32 6.36 -6.22 5.65
C ILE A 32 5.37 -6.92 6.58
N GLU A 33 5.71 -8.09 7.09
CA GLU A 33 4.86 -8.85 8.03
C GLU A 33 4.72 -8.14 9.37
N ALA A 34 5.82 -7.62 9.94
CA ALA A 34 5.81 -6.88 11.19
C ALA A 34 4.91 -5.65 11.10
N GLN A 35 5.04 -4.88 10.02
CA GLN A 35 4.27 -3.67 9.81
C GLN A 35 2.78 -3.97 9.58
N TYR A 36 2.46 -5.03 8.82
CA TYR A 36 1.08 -5.50 8.68
C TYR A 36 0.44 -5.87 10.02
N LYS A 37 1.17 -6.57 10.90
CA LYS A 37 0.68 -6.94 12.25
C LYS A 37 0.37 -5.71 13.10
N ILE A 38 1.23 -4.69 13.06
CA ILE A 38 1.03 -3.42 13.77
C ILE A 38 -0.23 -2.71 13.28
N LEU A 39 -0.37 -2.58 11.96
CA LEU A 39 -1.53 -1.94 11.32
C LEU A 39 -2.82 -2.72 11.58
N ALA A 40 -2.80 -4.05 11.48
CA ALA A 40 -3.96 -4.89 11.77
C ALA A 40 -4.41 -4.75 13.23
N ALA A 41 -3.47 -4.71 14.19
CA ALA A 41 -3.79 -4.47 15.60
C ALA A 41 -4.32 -3.04 15.84
N LYS A 42 -3.79 -2.04 15.12
CA LYS A 42 -4.28 -0.66 15.15
C LYS A 42 -5.72 -0.57 14.63
N TYR A 43 -6.01 -1.07 13.43
CA TYR A 43 -7.37 -1.04 12.88
C TYR A 43 -8.37 -1.88 13.66
N ARG A 44 -7.97 -3.03 14.25
CA ARG A 44 -8.86 -3.78 15.16
C ARG A 44 -9.29 -2.96 16.37
N ARG A 45 -8.38 -2.14 16.93
CA ARG A 45 -8.66 -1.23 18.06
C ARG A 45 -9.46 0.00 17.62
N GLU A 46 -9.21 0.50 16.41
CA GLU A 46 -9.91 1.67 15.84
C GLU A 46 -11.25 1.35 15.16
N ARG A 47 -11.59 0.06 14.97
CA ARG A 47 -12.88 -0.37 14.38
C ARG A 47 -14.10 0.15 15.16
N SER A 48 -13.91 0.69 16.36
CA SER A 48 -14.91 1.41 17.14
C SER A 48 -15.20 2.84 16.65
N GLY A 49 -14.47 3.38 15.65
CA GLY A 49 -14.46 4.82 15.31
C GLY A 49 -15.05 5.25 13.96
N GLY A 50 -15.41 4.36 13.03
CA GLY A 50 -16.10 4.74 11.78
C GLY A 50 -15.73 3.95 10.51
N PRO A 51 -16.40 4.24 9.37
CA PRO A 51 -16.27 3.50 8.09
C PRO A 51 -14.89 3.61 7.42
N ASP A 52 -14.12 4.65 7.72
CA ASP A 52 -12.76 4.84 7.18
C ASP A 52 -11.77 3.75 7.64
N ALA A 53 -11.90 3.26 8.88
CA ALA A 53 -11.01 2.24 9.42
C ALA A 53 -11.13 0.90 8.67
N GLU A 54 -12.33 0.57 8.20
CA GLU A 54 -12.55 -0.65 7.41
C GLU A 54 -11.95 -0.53 6.00
N SER A 55 -12.17 0.61 5.33
CA SER A 55 -11.58 0.88 4.00
C SER A 55 -10.05 0.81 4.04
N GLN A 56 -9.44 1.40 5.08
CA GLN A 56 -7.99 1.37 5.26
C GLN A 56 -7.47 -0.03 5.57
N PHE A 57 -8.18 -0.80 6.40
CA PHE A 57 -7.81 -2.20 6.67
C PHE A 57 -7.86 -3.07 5.41
N VAL A 58 -8.85 -2.86 4.53
CA VAL A 58 -8.93 -3.54 3.24
C VAL A 58 -7.73 -3.20 2.36
N ASN A 59 -7.34 -1.93 2.28
CA ASN A 59 -6.17 -1.50 1.51
C ASN A 59 -4.87 -2.13 2.05
N VAL A 60 -4.67 -2.11 3.37
CA VAL A 60 -3.51 -2.71 4.04
C VAL A 60 -3.45 -4.22 3.83
N THR A 61 -4.59 -4.89 3.87
CA THR A 61 -4.67 -6.33 3.62
C THR A 61 -4.33 -6.66 2.17
N LYS A 62 -4.80 -5.85 1.20
CA LYS A 62 -4.44 -6.01 -0.22
C LYS A 62 -2.95 -5.81 -0.43
N ALA A 63 -2.39 -4.73 0.12
CA ALA A 63 -0.96 -4.43 0.05
C ALA A 63 -0.11 -5.57 0.61
N TYR A 64 -0.46 -6.08 1.79
CA TYR A 64 0.24 -7.21 2.40
C TYR A 64 0.18 -8.46 1.54
N LYS A 65 -0.98 -8.82 0.96
CA LYS A 65 -1.09 -10.00 0.10
C LYS A 65 -0.18 -9.94 -1.13
N VAL A 66 0.01 -8.75 -1.69
CA VAL A 66 0.87 -8.53 -2.86
C VAL A 66 2.34 -8.52 -2.46
N LEU A 67 2.71 -7.76 -1.42
CA LEU A 67 4.10 -7.53 -1.07
C LEU A 67 4.76 -8.69 -0.30
N ARG A 68 3.99 -9.50 0.43
CA ARG A 68 4.54 -10.61 1.24
C ARG A 68 5.06 -11.80 0.42
N ASN A 69 4.74 -11.87 -0.87
CA ASN A 69 5.12 -12.99 -1.71
C ASN A 69 6.08 -12.46 -2.78
N ALA A 70 7.34 -12.87 -2.70
CA ALA A 70 8.38 -12.40 -3.61
C ALA A 70 8.02 -12.52 -5.10
N ARG A 71 7.30 -13.58 -5.50
CA ARG A 71 6.85 -13.77 -6.89
C ARG A 71 5.80 -12.74 -7.28
N ILE A 72 4.78 -12.56 -6.44
CA ILE A 72 3.69 -11.60 -6.66
C ILE A 72 4.21 -10.16 -6.63
N ARG A 73 5.05 -9.84 -5.64
CA ARG A 73 5.74 -8.56 -5.51
C ARG A 73 6.57 -8.25 -6.75
N SER A 74 7.35 -9.22 -7.26
CA SER A 74 8.11 -9.03 -8.50
C SER A 74 7.22 -8.76 -9.72
N ILE A 75 6.04 -9.37 -9.80
CA ILE A 75 5.06 -9.09 -10.87
C ILE A 75 4.52 -7.67 -10.71
N TYR A 76 4.13 -7.28 -9.48
CA TYR A 76 3.68 -5.93 -9.15
C TYR A 76 4.74 -4.86 -9.46
N ASP A 77 6.00 -5.11 -9.09
CA ASP A 77 7.10 -4.18 -9.35
C ASP A 77 7.42 -4.04 -10.85
N ARG A 78 7.15 -5.07 -11.67
CA ARG A 78 7.42 -5.09 -13.11
C ARG A 78 6.29 -4.52 -13.97
N LEU A 79 5.04 -4.76 -13.58
CA LEU A 79 3.86 -4.39 -14.35
C LEU A 79 3.08 -3.20 -13.75
N GLY A 80 3.43 -2.79 -12.53
CA GLY A 80 2.66 -1.83 -11.75
C GLY A 80 1.29 -2.35 -11.30
N SER A 81 0.54 -1.43 -10.69
CA SER A 81 -0.91 -1.33 -10.57
C SER A 81 -1.77 -2.25 -11.41
N GLU A 82 -1.54 -2.10 -12.72
CA GLU A 82 -2.38 -2.56 -13.81
C GLU A 82 -2.10 -4.01 -14.20
N GLY A 83 -0.98 -4.59 -13.73
CA GLY A 83 -0.64 -6.00 -13.93
C GLY A 83 -1.27 -6.96 -12.93
N TYR A 84 -2.03 -6.45 -11.95
CA TYR A 84 -2.63 -7.25 -10.89
C TYR A 84 -4.16 -7.13 -10.87
N LEU A 85 -4.81 -7.63 -11.92
CA LEU A 85 -6.24 -7.93 -11.88
C LEU A 85 -6.43 -9.28 -11.16
N PHE A 86 -7.07 -9.23 -9.98
CA PHE A 86 -7.64 -10.39 -9.31
C PHE A 86 -8.90 -10.86 -10.03
#